data_AF-A0A356M5U0-F1
#
_entry.id   AF-A0A356M5U0-F1
#
_cell.length_a   1.000
_cell.length_b   1.000
_cell.length_c   1.000
_cell.angle_alpha   90.00
_cell.angle_beta   90.00
_cell.angle_gamma   90.00
#
_symmetry.space_group_name_H-M   'P 1'
#
loop_
_entity.id
_entity.type
_entity.pdbx_description
1 polymer ?
#
loop_
_entity_poly.entity_id
_entity_poly.type
_entity_poly.pdbx_seq_one_letter_code
_entity_poly.pdbx_strand_id
1 'polypeptide(L)'
;MPTETNTMNKRRRKSTPHILVYLLPLTVFVMALLVMRLTGSCWQPENTTQTTAATGTAATSQSAATTAATTTASPVTTVSTSQTGTLPSESTAETSATTAEPTSGTTGVNPDSLSNAKQGWYYNPPDPLNQEKPAAIPAAVQKLISNYDVIWQKPLAGRKVVYLTMDEGYEYQNNTEQILNTAKLKGVPITFFITGSYLDKNPDKVQRMLEEGHLVANHTVNHPNLVTLAETDGGAAVIRELDDLAAEFRVQTGQDMPRLVRPPEGGYSERVLAYLTREGYRTVFWSFAYRDWLTDDQPDPQAAREKIIGQLHDGSVILLHAVSATNVQILPGLIDEIRSRGYDFALLDEIP
;
A
#
# COMPACT_ATOMS: atom_id res chain seq x y z
N MET A 1 -61.94 -6.51 43.90
CA MET A 1 -63.12 -7.38 43.75
C MET A 1 -63.93 -6.85 42.58
N PRO A 2 -64.24 -7.63 41.53
CA PRO A 2 -63.61 -8.86 41.00
C PRO A 2 -63.02 -8.59 39.57
N THR A 3 -61.94 -9.21 39.07
CA THR A 3 -61.64 -10.62 38.71
C THR A 3 -62.61 -11.27 37.72
N GLU A 4 -62.10 -11.61 36.54
CA GLU A 4 -62.34 -12.86 35.75
C GLU A 4 -61.44 -12.76 34.49
N THR A 5 -60.44 -13.60 34.15
CA THR A 5 -60.19 -15.06 34.14
C THR A 5 -61.20 -15.90 33.38
N ASN A 6 -60.82 -16.37 32.18
CA ASN A 6 -61.02 -17.77 31.75
C ASN A 6 -60.15 -18.08 30.51
N THR A 7 -59.07 -18.87 30.67
CA THR A 7 -58.95 -20.32 30.39
C THR A 7 -59.06 -20.68 28.89
N MET A 8 -57.95 -21.05 28.23
CA MET A 8 -57.26 -22.34 28.24
C MET A 8 -58.01 -23.41 27.44
N ASN A 9 -57.48 -23.79 26.28
CA ASN A 9 -57.50 -25.18 25.89
C ASN A 9 -56.22 -25.64 25.18
N LYS A 10 -55.64 -26.69 25.75
CA LYS A 10 -54.45 -27.44 25.33
C LYS A 10 -54.80 -28.30 24.12
N ARG A 11 -53.90 -28.41 23.13
CA ARG A 11 -53.54 -29.72 22.56
C ARG A 11 -52.04 -29.82 22.29
N ARG A 12 -51.42 -30.76 23.00
CA ARG A 12 -50.06 -31.29 22.80
C ARG A 12 -50.05 -32.31 21.66
N ARG A 13 -48.96 -32.33 20.87
CA ARG A 13 -48.27 -33.49 20.23
C ARG A 13 -46.90 -32.91 19.77
N LYS A 14 -45.72 -33.15 20.39
CA LYS A 14 -44.84 -34.35 20.40
C LYS A 14 -44.91 -35.13 19.08
N SER A 15 -43.85 -35.49 18.35
CA SER A 15 -42.37 -35.49 18.41
C SER A 15 -41.92 -35.59 16.92
N THR A 16 -40.70 -35.32 16.45
CA THR A 16 -39.41 -36.03 16.63
C THR A 16 -38.43 -35.41 15.61
N PRO A 17 -37.11 -35.28 15.87
CA PRO A 17 -36.15 -34.78 14.89
C PRO A 17 -35.59 -35.91 14.01
N HIS A 18 -35.45 -35.67 12.71
CA HIS A 18 -34.74 -36.58 11.80
C HIS A 18 -33.23 -36.35 11.89
N ILE A 19 -32.55 -37.24 12.61
CA ILE A 19 -31.11 -37.48 12.51
C ILE A 19 -30.92 -38.48 11.38
N LEU A 20 -30.27 -38.06 10.29
CA LEU A 20 -29.91 -38.93 9.18
C LEU A 20 -28.49 -39.47 9.43
N VAL A 21 -28.41 -40.67 10.00
CA VAL A 21 -27.18 -41.47 10.09
C VAL A 21 -27.09 -42.34 8.84
N TYR A 22 -26.09 -42.10 7.99
CA TYR A 22 -25.67 -43.06 6.96
C TYR A 22 -24.45 -43.82 7.49
N LEU A 23 -24.65 -45.12 7.72
CA LEU A 23 -23.62 -46.13 7.98
C LEU A 23 -23.55 -47.03 6.74
N LEU A 24 -22.36 -47.21 6.17
CA LEU A 24 -21.94 -48.33 5.31
C LEU A 24 -20.38 -48.37 5.30
N PRO A 25 -19.74 -49.50 4.95
CA PRO A 25 -18.98 -50.29 5.90
C PRO A 25 -17.45 -50.20 5.75
N LEU A 26 -16.76 -50.45 6.86
CA LEU A 26 -15.32 -50.60 6.97
C LEU A 26 -14.90 -52.01 6.46
N THR A 27 -14.21 -52.07 5.34
CA THR A 27 -13.43 -53.26 4.93
C THR A 27 -12.12 -52.85 4.25
N VAL A 28 -11.03 -53.14 4.96
CA VAL A 28 -9.70 -53.60 4.51
C VAL A 28 -8.96 -52.74 3.46
N PHE A 29 -7.90 -52.04 3.90
CA PHE A 29 -6.52 -52.19 3.35
C PHE A 29 -5.54 -51.29 4.13
N VAL A 30 -4.86 -51.88 5.11
CA VAL A 30 -3.55 -51.42 5.62
C VAL A 30 -2.56 -52.46 5.14
N MET A 31 -1.50 -52.05 4.42
CA MET A 31 -0.16 -52.67 4.36
C MET A 31 0.59 -52.19 3.12
N ALA A 32 1.63 -51.38 3.30
CA ALA A 32 2.90 -51.47 2.54
C ALA A 32 3.86 -50.34 2.95
N LEU A 33 4.51 -50.49 4.10
CA LEU A 33 5.75 -49.78 4.42
C LEU A 33 6.54 -50.67 5.38
N LEU A 34 7.41 -51.54 4.83
CA LEU A 34 8.79 -51.76 5.28
C LEU A 34 9.48 -52.90 4.49
N VAL A 35 10.79 -52.70 4.26
CA VAL A 35 11.87 -53.68 3.98
C VAL A 35 12.14 -54.03 2.50
N MET A 36 13.22 -53.44 1.95
CA MET A 36 14.45 -54.21 1.70
C MET A 36 15.66 -53.29 1.41
N ARG A 37 16.66 -53.35 2.30
CA ARG A 37 18.05 -52.98 2.02
C ARG A 37 18.78 -54.21 1.47
N LEU A 38 19.82 -53.93 0.67
CA LEU A 38 21.05 -54.70 0.39
C LEU A 38 21.22 -55.16 -1.05
N THR A 39 22.06 -54.42 -1.78
CA THR A 39 23.33 -54.83 -2.45
C THR A 39 23.86 -53.54 -3.10
N GLY A 40 25.12 -53.14 -3.05
CA GLY A 40 26.33 -53.94 -2.96
C GLY A 40 27.11 -53.75 -4.27
N SER A 41 27.94 -52.70 -4.29
CA SER A 41 29.20 -52.58 -5.02
C SER A 41 29.24 -52.09 -6.48
N CYS A 42 30.28 -51.26 -6.66
CA CYS A 42 31.04 -50.95 -7.88
C CYS A 42 30.34 -50.11 -8.95
N TRP A 43 30.83 -48.89 -9.20
CA TRP A 43 31.94 -48.64 -10.12
C TRP A 43 32.03 -47.12 -10.41
N GLN A 44 33.20 -46.51 -10.18
CA GLN A 44 33.60 -45.25 -10.83
C GLN A 44 34.32 -45.59 -12.15
N PRO A 45 34.44 -44.62 -13.06
CA PRO A 45 35.81 -44.18 -13.33
C PRO A 45 35.99 -42.66 -13.38
N GLU A 46 37.27 -42.33 -13.20
CA GLU A 46 37.93 -41.04 -13.06
C GLU A 46 37.85 -40.17 -14.32
N ASN A 47 38.04 -38.85 -14.15
CA ASN A 47 39.11 -38.22 -14.90
C ASN A 47 39.76 -37.07 -14.13
N THR A 48 41.09 -37.10 -14.17
CA THR A 48 42.02 -36.32 -13.36
C THR A 48 42.58 -35.18 -14.19
N THR A 49 42.70 -33.98 -13.62
CA THR A 49 43.88 -33.15 -13.85
C THR A 49 44.14 -32.27 -12.62
N GLN A 50 45.19 -32.64 -11.88
CA GLN A 50 45.86 -31.79 -10.91
C GLN A 50 46.58 -30.64 -11.62
N THR A 51 46.83 -29.52 -10.93
CA THR A 51 48.19 -29.01 -10.68
C THR A 51 48.19 -27.87 -9.64
N THR A 52 48.86 -28.18 -8.53
CA THR A 52 49.63 -27.35 -7.57
C THR A 52 48.97 -26.35 -6.62
N ALA A 53 49.23 -26.65 -5.34
CA ALA A 53 49.13 -25.81 -4.15
C ALA A 53 50.39 -24.96 -3.90
N ALA A 54 50.24 -23.92 -3.08
CA ALA A 54 51.21 -23.43 -2.08
C ALA A 54 50.51 -22.33 -1.25
N THR A 55 50.03 -22.60 -0.03
CA THR A 55 50.70 -22.49 1.29
C THR A 55 50.97 -21.06 1.79
N GLY A 56 50.57 -20.80 3.05
CA GLY A 56 50.98 -19.64 3.85
C GLY A 56 49.86 -19.14 4.78
N THR A 57 49.46 -19.88 5.81
CA THR A 57 49.94 -19.83 7.22
C THR A 57 49.28 -18.74 8.08
N ALA A 58 48.82 -19.20 9.23
CA ALA A 58 48.08 -18.53 10.29
C ALA A 58 48.84 -17.42 11.03
N ALA A 59 48.09 -16.55 11.69
CA ALA A 59 48.49 -15.97 12.98
C ALA A 59 47.25 -15.65 13.84
N THR A 60 47.32 -16.15 15.07
CA THR A 60 46.37 -15.97 16.19
C THR A 60 47.02 -15.05 17.22
N SER A 61 46.29 -14.09 17.78
CA SER A 61 46.42 -13.56 19.16
C SER A 61 45.40 -12.41 19.35
N GLN A 62 44.35 -12.56 20.15
CA GLN A 62 44.23 -12.41 21.62
C GLN A 62 44.53 -11.01 22.21
N SER A 63 43.45 -10.47 22.80
CA SER A 63 43.32 -9.90 24.16
C SER A 63 43.60 -8.41 24.44
N ALA A 64 42.52 -7.76 24.91
CA ALA A 64 42.38 -6.83 26.04
C ALA A 64 43.29 -5.58 26.17
N ALA A 65 42.68 -4.41 26.33
CA ALA A 65 42.47 -3.79 27.64
C ALA A 65 41.89 -2.37 27.55
N THR A 66 41.04 -2.10 28.54
CA THR A 66 40.41 -0.88 29.01
C THR A 66 41.37 0.32 29.18
N THR A 67 40.96 1.53 28.81
CA THR A 67 41.12 2.71 29.70
C THR A 67 40.12 3.81 29.34
N ALA A 68 39.41 4.27 30.37
CA ALA A 68 38.60 5.48 30.37
C ALA A 68 39.50 6.72 30.41
N ALA A 69 39.05 7.82 29.80
CA ALA A 69 39.49 9.17 30.16
C ALA A 69 38.35 10.17 29.97
N THR A 70 38.14 10.90 31.05
CA THR A 70 37.04 11.80 31.39
C THR A 70 37.32 13.23 30.89
N THR A 71 36.24 13.96 30.58
CA THR A 71 36.05 15.42 30.68
C THR A 71 36.97 16.37 29.92
N THR A 72 36.36 17.22 29.09
CA THR A 72 36.28 18.67 29.42
C THR A 72 35.14 19.33 28.67
N ALA A 73 34.17 19.83 29.42
CA ALA A 73 33.13 20.75 28.99
C ALA A 73 33.52 22.18 29.43
N SER A 74 33.21 23.19 28.61
CA SER A 74 32.82 24.56 28.97
C SER A 74 32.94 25.52 27.77
N PRO A 75 32.28 26.69 27.73
CA PRO A 75 31.12 27.12 28.51
C PRO A 75 29.95 27.65 27.65
N VAL A 76 28.78 27.60 28.27
CA VAL A 76 27.57 28.37 27.96
C VAL A 76 27.86 29.86 28.13
N THR A 77 27.45 30.69 27.17
CA THR A 77 27.30 32.13 27.38
C THR A 77 25.83 32.48 27.41
N THR A 78 25.37 32.90 28.59
CA THR A 78 24.07 33.52 28.86
C THR A 78 24.13 35.01 28.51
N VAL A 79 23.14 35.50 27.79
CA VAL A 79 22.74 36.91 27.83
C VAL A 79 21.22 36.96 27.99
N SER A 80 20.80 37.46 29.15
CA SER A 80 19.49 38.07 29.43
C SER A 80 19.73 39.60 29.27
N THR A 81 18.82 40.49 28.85
CA THR A 81 17.45 40.71 29.29
C THR A 81 16.84 41.86 28.44
N SER A 82 15.53 41.77 28.18
CA SER A 82 14.51 42.82 28.38
C SER A 82 14.38 44.07 27.48
N GLN A 83 13.18 44.17 26.88
CA GLN A 83 12.16 45.24 27.07
C GLN A 83 11.73 46.13 25.87
N THR A 84 10.43 45.98 25.55
CA THR A 84 9.38 47.02 25.37
C THR A 84 9.30 47.87 24.09
N GLY A 85 8.14 47.80 23.43
CA GLY A 85 7.53 48.91 22.66
C GLY A 85 6.81 48.46 21.37
N THR A 86 5.51 48.14 21.41
CA THR A 86 4.33 48.98 21.04
C THR A 86 3.78 48.65 19.63
N LEU A 87 2.46 48.42 19.58
CA LEU A 87 1.62 48.25 18.37
C LEU A 87 1.67 49.45 17.40
N PRO A 88 1.29 49.25 16.12
CA PRO A 88 -0.06 49.64 15.66
C PRO A 88 -0.75 48.54 14.82
N SER A 89 -2.01 48.22 15.13
CA SER A 89 -3.24 48.59 14.38
C SER A 89 -3.39 48.00 12.97
N GLU A 90 -4.38 47.11 12.90
CA GLU A 90 -5.30 46.74 11.81
C GLU A 90 -5.06 47.33 10.40
N SER A 91 -4.95 46.41 9.44
CA SER A 91 -5.52 46.61 8.11
C SER A 91 -6.02 45.26 7.58
N THR A 92 -7.33 45.15 7.50
CA THR A 92 -8.08 44.10 6.81
C THR A 92 -7.86 44.22 5.31
N ALA A 93 -7.25 43.20 4.71
CA ALA A 93 -7.27 43.00 3.26
C ALA A 93 -7.70 41.56 2.99
N GLU A 94 -8.97 41.41 2.62
CA GLU A 94 -9.52 40.21 2.01
C GLU A 94 -8.61 39.74 0.86
N THR A 95 -7.92 38.62 1.07
CA THR A 95 -7.28 37.91 -0.02
C THR A 95 -8.31 36.94 -0.55
N SER A 96 -8.98 37.35 -1.63
CA SER A 96 -9.87 36.49 -2.40
C SER A 96 -9.14 35.21 -2.78
N ALA A 97 -9.69 34.09 -2.31
CA ALA A 97 -9.34 32.77 -2.78
C ALA A 97 -9.55 32.74 -4.31
N THR A 98 -8.44 32.74 -5.05
CA THR A 98 -8.47 32.41 -6.47
C THR A 98 -8.68 30.92 -6.55
N THR A 99 -9.94 30.52 -6.68
CA THR A 99 -10.32 29.19 -7.16
C THR A 99 -9.67 29.00 -8.52
N ALA A 100 -8.62 28.20 -8.59
CA ALA A 100 -8.12 27.70 -9.86
C ALA A 100 -9.25 26.89 -10.52
N GLU A 101 -9.67 27.31 -11.71
CA GLU A 101 -10.55 26.53 -12.57
C GLU A 101 -9.94 25.16 -12.84
N PRO A 102 -10.73 24.06 -12.77
CA PRO A 102 -10.26 22.77 -13.21
C PRO A 102 -10.03 22.83 -14.72
N THR A 103 -8.81 22.47 -15.12
CA THR A 103 -8.40 22.40 -16.52
C THR A 103 -9.22 21.33 -17.24
N SER A 104 -9.73 21.71 -18.41
CA SER A 104 -10.68 20.97 -19.23
C SER A 104 -10.21 19.57 -19.65
N GLY A 105 -11.07 18.60 -19.39
CA GLY A 105 -11.07 17.28 -20.02
C GLY A 105 -12.34 16.52 -19.65
N THR A 106 -13.38 16.63 -20.48
CA THR A 106 -14.64 15.84 -20.42
C THR A 106 -15.75 16.35 -19.47
N THR A 107 -16.22 17.59 -19.65
CA THR A 107 -17.41 18.11 -18.93
C THR A 107 -18.76 17.83 -19.63
N GLY A 108 -18.77 17.15 -20.79
CA GLY A 108 -19.99 17.00 -21.61
C GLY A 108 -20.60 15.61 -21.70
N VAL A 109 -19.91 14.56 -21.23
CA VAL A 109 -20.38 13.18 -21.41
C VAL A 109 -21.11 12.72 -20.17
N ASN A 110 -22.35 12.25 -20.33
CA ASN A 110 -23.08 11.59 -19.24
C ASN A 110 -22.41 10.23 -18.92
N PRO A 111 -21.83 10.02 -17.73
CA PRO A 111 -21.17 8.77 -17.38
C PRO A 111 -22.05 7.52 -17.53
N ASP A 112 -23.37 7.63 -17.32
CA ASP A 112 -24.29 6.50 -17.46
C ASP A 112 -24.39 5.95 -18.88
N SER A 113 -24.04 6.76 -19.89
CA SER A 113 -23.99 6.33 -21.28
C SER A 113 -22.72 5.55 -21.65
N LEU A 114 -21.70 5.58 -20.79
CA LEU A 114 -20.41 4.94 -21.03
C LEU A 114 -20.42 3.46 -20.61
N SER A 115 -19.45 2.72 -21.14
CA SER A 115 -19.29 1.30 -20.84
C SER A 115 -18.94 1.06 -19.37
N ASN A 116 -19.69 0.18 -18.71
CA ASN A 116 -19.32 -0.38 -17.40
C ASN A 116 -18.60 -1.74 -17.52
N ALA A 117 -18.01 -2.05 -18.67
CA ALA A 117 -17.25 -3.28 -18.82
C ALA A 117 -16.08 -3.30 -17.82
N LYS A 118 -16.09 -4.29 -16.93
CA LYS A 118 -15.07 -4.46 -15.89
C LYS A 118 -13.70 -4.68 -16.51
N GLN A 119 -12.76 -3.83 -16.14
CA GLN A 119 -11.35 -3.95 -16.42
C GLN A 119 -10.58 -4.04 -15.10
N GLY A 120 -9.43 -4.69 -15.14
CA GLY A 120 -8.51 -4.76 -14.01
C GLY A 120 -7.19 -4.11 -14.39
N TRP A 121 -6.70 -3.23 -13.53
CA TRP A 121 -5.34 -2.73 -13.60
C TRP A 121 -4.39 -3.75 -12.97
N TYR A 122 -3.33 -4.10 -13.68
CA TYR A 122 -2.31 -5.01 -13.19
C TYR A 122 -0.94 -4.56 -13.66
N TYR A 123 0.08 -4.90 -12.87
CA TYR A 123 1.45 -4.71 -13.28
C TYR A 123 1.82 -5.76 -14.34
N ASN A 124 2.14 -5.30 -15.54
CA ASN A 124 2.68 -6.15 -16.59
C ASN A 124 4.20 -5.92 -16.71
N PRO A 125 5.05 -6.86 -16.27
CA PRO A 125 6.49 -6.66 -16.35
C PRO A 125 6.92 -6.42 -17.81
N PRO A 126 7.94 -5.59 -18.04
CA PRO A 126 8.46 -5.36 -19.37
C PRO A 126 8.96 -6.67 -19.97
N ASP A 127 8.98 -6.71 -21.31
CA ASP A 127 9.56 -7.81 -22.09
C ASP A 127 10.96 -8.14 -21.52
N PRO A 128 11.28 -9.43 -21.26
CA PRO A 128 12.61 -9.84 -20.82
C PRO A 128 13.76 -9.33 -21.72
N LEU A 129 13.48 -8.99 -22.98
CA LEU A 129 14.42 -8.39 -23.94
C LEU A 129 14.54 -6.86 -23.81
N ASN A 130 13.68 -6.21 -23.02
CA ASN A 130 13.65 -4.77 -22.76
C ASN A 130 13.51 -4.45 -21.26
N GLN A 131 14.28 -5.13 -20.41
CA GLN A 131 14.26 -4.92 -18.95
C GLN A 131 14.56 -3.48 -18.52
N GLU A 132 15.19 -2.68 -19.39
CA GLU A 132 15.49 -1.26 -19.15
C GLU A 132 14.29 -0.32 -19.37
N LYS A 133 13.15 -0.81 -19.86
CA LYS A 133 11.95 -0.01 -20.11
C LYS A 133 10.89 -0.23 -19.01
N PRO A 134 10.14 0.81 -18.63
CA PRO A 134 8.97 0.68 -17.75
C PRO A 134 7.99 -0.37 -18.26
N ALA A 135 7.21 -0.94 -17.35
CA ALA A 135 5.97 -1.61 -17.69
C ALA A 135 5.13 -0.73 -18.62
N ALA A 136 4.64 -1.31 -19.72
CA ALA A 136 3.79 -0.63 -20.68
C ALA A 136 2.35 -1.14 -20.56
N ILE A 137 1.40 -0.22 -20.66
CA ILE A 137 -0.02 -0.55 -20.76
C ILE A 137 -0.42 -0.73 -22.23
N PRO A 138 -1.43 -1.56 -22.55
CA PRO A 138 -1.93 -1.70 -23.91
C PRO A 138 -2.38 -0.35 -24.50
N ALA A 139 -2.16 -0.12 -25.80
CA ALA A 139 -2.52 1.14 -26.47
C ALA A 139 -4.01 1.50 -26.33
N ALA A 140 -4.90 0.50 -26.28
CA ALA A 140 -6.32 0.70 -26.03
C ALA A 140 -6.59 1.28 -24.63
N VAL A 141 -5.87 0.79 -23.61
CA VAL A 141 -5.96 1.31 -22.24
C VAL A 141 -5.39 2.72 -22.19
N GLN A 142 -4.23 2.97 -22.82
CA GLN A 142 -3.65 4.31 -22.88
C GLN A 142 -4.60 5.34 -23.50
N LYS A 143 -5.27 4.98 -24.61
CA LYS A 143 -6.28 5.83 -25.25
C LYS A 143 -7.52 6.05 -24.39
N LEU A 144 -7.93 5.03 -23.62
CA LEU A 144 -9.07 5.15 -22.72
C LEU A 144 -8.77 6.13 -21.58
N ILE A 145 -7.66 5.90 -20.86
CA ILE A 145 -7.33 6.70 -19.68
C ILE A 145 -6.91 8.14 -20.02
N SER A 146 -6.46 8.42 -21.25
CA SER A 146 -6.11 9.78 -21.67
C SER A 146 -7.30 10.75 -21.72
N ASN A 147 -8.54 10.25 -21.63
CA ASN A 147 -9.75 11.06 -21.58
C ASN A 147 -10.19 11.43 -20.15
N TYR A 148 -9.46 10.97 -19.13
CA TYR A 148 -9.79 11.06 -17.71
C TYR A 148 -8.57 11.48 -16.89
N ASP A 149 -8.79 11.95 -15.65
CA ASP A 149 -7.69 12.28 -14.75
C ASP A 149 -7.16 10.99 -14.07
N VAL A 150 -6.20 10.36 -14.73
CA VAL A 150 -5.59 9.10 -14.31
C VAL A 150 -4.08 9.28 -14.14
N ILE A 151 -3.57 8.89 -12.97
CA ILE A 151 -2.16 8.84 -12.63
C ILE A 151 -1.74 7.37 -12.53
N TRP A 152 -0.76 6.96 -13.32
CA TRP A 152 -0.12 5.63 -13.18
C TRP A 152 1.39 5.71 -13.35
N GLN A 153 1.87 6.73 -14.07
CA GLN A 153 3.25 7.16 -14.18
C GLN A 153 3.28 8.67 -14.47
N LYS A 154 4.15 9.43 -13.81
CA LYS A 154 4.28 10.88 -14.08
C LYS A 154 5.67 11.44 -13.74
N PRO A 155 6.53 11.75 -14.73
CA PRO A 155 7.76 12.50 -14.48
C PRO A 155 7.47 13.92 -13.99
N LEU A 156 8.38 14.48 -13.18
CA LEU A 156 8.38 15.91 -12.81
C LEU A 156 9.51 16.64 -13.52
N ALA A 157 9.24 17.86 -13.98
CA ALA A 157 10.25 18.64 -14.70
C ALA A 157 11.42 18.99 -13.77
N GLY A 158 12.65 18.76 -14.24
CA GLY A 158 13.87 19.18 -13.56
C GLY A 158 14.45 18.19 -12.54
N ARG A 159 13.77 17.09 -12.21
CA ARG A 159 14.32 16.02 -11.35
C ARG A 159 13.69 14.67 -11.66
N LYS A 160 14.47 13.58 -11.54
CA LYS A 160 13.94 12.22 -11.66
C LYS A 160 13.23 11.84 -10.37
N VAL A 161 12.00 11.35 -10.43
CA VAL A 161 11.21 11.07 -9.22
C VAL A 161 10.59 9.68 -9.21
N VAL A 162 10.30 9.21 -8.01
CA VAL A 162 9.42 8.07 -7.74
C VAL A 162 8.38 8.45 -6.67
N TYR A 163 7.19 7.88 -6.80
CA TYR A 163 6.10 7.99 -5.83
C TYR A 163 6.00 6.67 -5.09
N LEU A 164 6.37 6.68 -3.81
CA LEU A 164 6.19 5.52 -2.94
C LEU A 164 4.77 5.57 -2.35
N THR A 165 3.97 4.54 -2.64
CA THR A 165 2.58 4.48 -2.19
C THR A 165 2.29 3.17 -1.48
N MET A 166 1.39 3.21 -0.50
CA MET A 166 0.97 2.03 0.27
C MET A 166 -0.55 1.96 0.40
N ASP A 167 -1.13 0.78 0.17
CA ASP A 167 -2.55 0.53 0.39
C ASP A 167 -2.77 -0.09 1.77
N GLU A 168 -3.65 0.52 2.57
CA GLU A 168 -3.90 0.20 3.97
C GLU A 168 -5.36 -0.21 4.21
N GLY A 169 -5.61 -1.52 4.11
CA GLY A 169 -6.90 -2.12 4.49
C GLY A 169 -7.01 -2.43 5.99
N TYR A 170 -5.91 -2.85 6.60
CA TYR A 170 -5.82 -3.19 8.02
C TYR A 170 -4.36 -3.15 8.49
N GLU A 171 -4.14 -2.91 9.78
CA GLU A 171 -2.80 -2.95 10.39
C GLU A 171 -2.36 -4.40 10.64
N TYR A 172 -1.06 -4.68 10.46
CA TYR A 172 -0.49 -5.99 10.69
C TYR A 172 0.86 -5.90 11.39
N GLN A 173 0.98 -6.53 12.56
CA GLN A 173 2.22 -6.64 13.33
C GLN A 173 2.95 -5.30 13.59
N ASN A 174 2.23 -4.18 13.65
CA ASN A 174 2.81 -2.86 13.86
C ASN A 174 3.82 -2.47 12.76
N ASN A 175 3.57 -2.94 11.53
CA ASN A 175 4.44 -2.68 10.39
C ASN A 175 4.39 -1.22 9.96
N THR A 176 3.22 -0.58 9.99
CA THR A 176 3.08 0.84 9.63
C THR A 176 3.96 1.71 10.51
N GLU A 177 4.02 1.44 11.80
CA GLU A 177 4.87 2.16 12.75
C GLU A 177 6.37 2.05 12.36
N GLN A 178 6.82 0.87 11.94
CA GLN A 178 8.20 0.64 11.50
C GLN A 178 8.50 1.32 10.16
N ILE A 179 7.50 1.34 9.25
CA ILE A 179 7.58 2.07 7.98
C ILE A 179 7.69 3.57 8.23
N LEU A 180 6.83 4.16 9.06
CA LEU A 180 6.87 5.58 9.42
C LEU A 180 8.20 5.95 10.09
N ASN A 181 8.70 5.11 11.00
CA ASN A 181 10.03 5.30 11.60
C ASN A 181 11.15 5.33 10.56
N THR A 182 11.11 4.43 9.58
CA THR A 182 12.08 4.41 8.47
C THR A 182 11.95 5.64 7.59
N ALA A 183 10.72 5.99 7.22
CA ALA A 183 10.41 7.12 6.35
C ALA A 183 10.87 8.45 6.97
N LYS A 184 10.60 8.65 8.26
CA LYS A 184 11.10 9.77 9.07
C LYS A 184 12.62 9.82 9.13
N LEU A 185 13.27 8.70 9.46
CA LEU A 185 14.73 8.61 9.53
C LEU A 185 15.40 8.95 8.19
N LYS A 186 14.76 8.53 7.08
CA LYS A 186 15.27 8.73 5.73
C LYS A 186 14.79 10.04 5.10
N GLY A 187 13.86 10.78 5.72
CA GLY A 187 13.23 11.97 5.14
C GLY A 187 12.57 11.67 3.80
N VAL A 188 11.75 10.61 3.73
CA VAL A 188 11.02 10.21 2.52
C VAL A 188 9.52 10.34 2.76
N PRO A 189 8.79 11.10 1.94
CA PRO A 189 7.34 11.12 1.99
C PRO A 189 6.76 9.86 1.33
N ILE A 190 5.56 9.47 1.77
CA ILE A 190 4.82 8.29 1.30
C ILE A 190 3.36 8.72 1.12
N THR A 191 2.68 8.21 0.09
CA THR A 191 1.22 8.33 0.00
C THR A 191 0.54 7.05 0.47
N PHE A 192 -0.29 7.14 1.52
CA PHE A 192 -1.07 6.03 2.06
C PHE A 192 -2.51 6.11 1.55
N PHE A 193 -2.98 5.10 0.84
CA PHE A 193 -4.39 4.96 0.46
C PHE A 193 -5.08 4.12 1.54
N ILE A 194 -5.90 4.74 2.38
CA ILE A 194 -6.50 4.09 3.55
C ILE A 194 -7.97 3.76 3.30
N THR A 195 -8.43 2.65 3.90
CA THR A 195 -9.86 2.32 3.97
C THR A 195 -10.51 2.92 5.21
N GLY A 196 -11.85 2.95 5.24
CA GLY A 196 -12.60 3.35 6.43
C GLY A 196 -12.30 2.48 7.65
N SER A 197 -12.19 1.16 7.47
CA SER A 197 -11.80 0.26 8.58
C SER A 197 -10.39 0.53 9.09
N TYR A 198 -9.47 1.01 8.26
CA TYR A 198 -8.12 1.33 8.70
C TYR A 198 -8.12 2.61 9.54
N LEU A 199 -8.82 3.65 9.07
CA LEU A 199 -9.01 4.91 9.78
C LEU A 199 -9.60 4.69 11.18
N ASP A 200 -10.71 3.97 11.26
CA ASP A 200 -11.43 3.68 12.53
C ASP A 200 -10.55 2.97 13.56
N LYS A 201 -9.73 2.01 13.11
CA LYS A 201 -8.91 1.17 14.01
C LYS A 201 -7.55 1.77 14.35
N ASN A 202 -7.04 2.69 13.53
CA ASN A 202 -5.68 3.22 13.65
C ASN A 202 -5.62 4.76 13.52
N PRO A 203 -6.49 5.53 14.23
CA PRO A 203 -6.51 6.98 14.10
C PRO A 203 -5.18 7.63 14.54
N ASP A 204 -4.47 7.01 15.49
CA ASP A 204 -3.14 7.41 15.94
C ASP A 204 -2.11 7.39 14.81
N LYS A 205 -2.14 6.34 13.97
CA LYS A 205 -1.20 6.19 12.84
C LYS A 205 -1.55 7.14 11.71
N VAL A 206 -2.83 7.32 11.42
CA VAL A 206 -3.27 8.30 10.42
C VAL A 206 -2.88 9.71 10.83
N GLN A 207 -3.07 10.10 12.10
CA GLN A 207 -2.63 11.40 12.59
C GLN A 207 -1.12 11.56 12.46
N ARG A 208 -0.35 10.52 12.81
CA ARG A 208 1.11 10.51 12.64
C ARG A 208 1.54 10.63 11.17
N MET A 209 0.84 9.97 10.24
CA MET A 209 1.11 10.11 8.80
C MET A 209 1.09 11.58 8.40
N LEU A 210 0.05 12.31 8.81
CA LEU A 210 -0.10 13.73 8.50
C LEU A 210 0.97 14.60 9.17
N GLU A 211 1.23 14.37 10.46
CA GLU A 211 2.23 15.13 11.24
C GLU A 211 3.67 14.95 10.72
N GLU A 212 3.97 13.79 10.14
CA GLU A 212 5.30 13.47 9.59
C GLU A 212 5.43 13.82 8.09
N GLY A 213 4.41 14.47 7.51
CA GLY A 213 4.46 14.99 6.13
C GLY A 213 4.17 13.95 5.05
N HIS A 214 3.48 12.87 5.39
CA HIS A 214 2.94 11.91 4.44
C HIS A 214 1.59 12.38 3.90
N LEU A 215 1.19 11.85 2.75
CA LEU A 215 -0.12 12.10 2.18
C LEU A 215 -1.05 10.93 2.52
N VAL A 216 -2.28 11.21 2.94
CA VAL A 216 -3.31 10.19 3.19
C VAL A 216 -4.43 10.38 2.18
N ALA A 217 -4.70 9.37 1.37
CA ALA A 217 -5.62 9.40 0.23
C ALA A 217 -6.68 8.29 0.33
N ASN A 218 -7.65 8.33 -0.58
CA ASN A 218 -8.89 7.57 -0.46
C ASN A 218 -8.79 6.16 -1.06
N HIS A 219 -9.05 5.13 -0.25
CA HIS A 219 -9.19 3.75 -0.72
C HIS A 219 -10.59 3.18 -0.46
N THR A 220 -11.61 4.04 -0.45
CA THR A 220 -13.03 3.77 -0.15
C THR A 220 -13.30 3.37 1.31
N VAL A 221 -14.55 3.50 1.76
CA VAL A 221 -14.93 3.06 3.12
C VAL A 221 -14.80 1.55 3.24
N ASN A 222 -15.45 0.80 2.35
CA ASN A 222 -15.68 -0.64 2.48
C ASN A 222 -14.83 -1.52 1.54
N HIS A 223 -13.92 -0.91 0.78
CA HIS A 223 -13.11 -1.58 -0.23
C HIS A 223 -13.93 -2.40 -1.27
N PRO A 224 -15.07 -1.91 -1.81
CA PRO A 224 -15.81 -2.63 -2.82
C PRO A 224 -15.16 -2.49 -4.19
N ASN A 225 -15.35 -3.48 -5.07
CA ASN A 225 -15.04 -3.29 -6.47
C ASN A 225 -15.95 -2.20 -7.08
N LEU A 226 -15.38 -1.06 -7.45
CA LEU A 226 -16.16 0.11 -7.88
C LEU A 226 -17.00 -0.13 -9.14
N VAL A 227 -16.57 -1.03 -10.03
CA VAL A 227 -17.33 -1.37 -11.24
C VAL A 227 -18.62 -2.09 -10.88
N THR A 228 -18.53 -3.08 -9.99
CA THR A 228 -19.70 -3.81 -9.47
C THR A 228 -20.58 -2.90 -8.62
N LEU A 229 -19.98 -2.03 -7.81
CA LEU A 229 -20.73 -1.05 -7.04
C LEU A 229 -21.54 -0.11 -7.95
N ALA A 230 -20.96 0.32 -9.07
CA ALA A 230 -21.64 1.17 -10.04
C ALA A 230 -22.84 0.51 -10.73
N GLU A 231 -23.01 -0.81 -10.62
CA GLU A 231 -24.21 -1.51 -11.10
C GLU A 231 -25.42 -1.30 -10.18
N THR A 232 -25.20 -0.87 -8.93
CA THR A 232 -26.27 -0.72 -7.93
C THR A 232 -27.05 0.58 -8.10
N ASP A 233 -26.35 1.72 -8.11
CA ASP A 233 -26.92 3.08 -8.14
C ASP A 233 -26.04 4.02 -8.98
N GLY A 234 -25.45 3.49 -10.05
CA GLY A 234 -24.53 4.23 -10.92
C GLY A 234 -23.33 4.78 -10.14
N GLY A 235 -22.88 5.96 -10.53
CA GLY A 235 -21.77 6.64 -9.86
C GLY A 235 -22.12 7.14 -8.46
N ALA A 236 -23.40 7.32 -8.12
CA ALA A 236 -23.77 7.83 -6.79
C ALA A 236 -23.31 6.89 -5.68
N ALA A 237 -23.38 5.58 -5.88
CA ALA A 237 -22.83 4.61 -4.94
C ALA A 237 -21.29 4.69 -4.83
N VAL A 238 -20.60 4.86 -5.97
CA VAL A 238 -19.14 5.03 -5.99
C VAL A 238 -18.71 6.28 -5.24
N ILE A 239 -19.36 7.41 -5.50
CA ILE A 239 -19.00 8.69 -4.90
C ILE A 239 -19.32 8.71 -3.40
N ARG A 240 -20.41 8.07 -2.97
CA ARG A 240 -20.74 7.89 -1.56
C ARG A 240 -19.64 7.18 -0.78
N GLU A 241 -19.06 6.10 -1.33
CA GLU A 241 -17.91 5.41 -0.73
C GLU A 241 -16.67 6.29 -0.54
N LEU A 242 -16.51 7.34 -1.36
CA LEU A 242 -15.37 8.25 -1.27
C LEU A 242 -15.66 9.41 -0.33
N ASP A 243 -16.84 10.02 -0.46
CA ASP A 243 -17.25 11.17 0.33
C ASP A 243 -17.47 10.78 1.81
N ASP A 244 -18.02 9.60 2.09
CA ASP A 244 -18.20 9.12 3.47
C ASP A 244 -16.84 8.94 4.17
N LEU A 245 -15.83 8.38 3.48
CA LEU A 245 -14.47 8.27 4.01
C LEU A 245 -13.82 9.64 4.19
N ALA A 246 -13.97 10.54 3.20
CA ALA A 246 -13.39 11.88 3.28
C ALA A 246 -14.01 12.70 4.43
N ALA A 247 -15.32 12.56 4.66
CA ALA A 247 -16.02 13.20 5.77
C ALA A 247 -15.53 12.67 7.12
N GLU A 248 -15.42 11.36 7.30
CA GLU A 248 -14.91 10.75 8.53
C GLU A 248 -13.45 11.14 8.78
N PHE A 249 -12.62 11.11 7.74
CA PHE A 249 -11.24 11.58 7.81
C PHE A 249 -11.14 13.02 8.29
N ARG A 250 -11.97 13.92 7.75
CA ARG A 250 -12.01 15.32 8.18
C ARG A 250 -12.44 15.47 9.63
N VAL A 251 -13.42 14.69 10.07
CA VAL A 251 -13.87 14.68 11.48
C VAL A 251 -12.74 14.25 12.42
N GLN A 252 -12.00 13.20 12.07
CA GLN A 252 -10.96 12.66 12.95
C GLN A 252 -9.65 13.45 12.94
N THR A 253 -9.27 14.03 11.78
CA THR A 253 -7.95 14.64 11.60
C THR A 253 -7.98 16.17 11.54
N GLY A 254 -9.16 16.76 11.31
CA GLY A 254 -9.32 18.19 11.05
C GLY A 254 -8.80 18.66 9.68
N GLN A 255 -8.38 17.74 8.80
CA GLN A 255 -7.84 18.05 7.48
C GLN A 255 -8.75 17.53 6.36
N ASP A 256 -8.71 18.19 5.20
CA ASP A 256 -9.38 17.70 4.01
C ASP A 256 -8.58 16.58 3.36
N MET A 257 -9.25 15.47 3.02
CA MET A 257 -8.63 14.40 2.26
C MET A 257 -8.40 14.88 0.81
N PRO A 258 -7.21 14.70 0.22
CA PRO A 258 -6.97 14.99 -1.18
C PRO A 258 -7.95 14.21 -2.05
N ARG A 259 -8.39 14.80 -3.17
CA ARG A 259 -9.24 14.14 -4.18
C ARG A 259 -8.42 13.16 -5.04
N LEU A 260 -7.70 12.27 -4.38
CA LEU A 260 -6.97 11.14 -4.95
C LEU A 260 -7.66 9.85 -4.49
N VAL A 261 -7.96 8.98 -5.45
CA VAL A 261 -8.59 7.68 -5.18
C VAL A 261 -7.80 6.57 -5.85
N ARG A 262 -7.54 5.50 -5.12
CA ARG A 262 -7.10 4.23 -5.71
C ARG A 262 -8.27 3.25 -5.69
N PRO A 263 -8.82 2.84 -6.85
CA PRO A 263 -9.89 1.87 -6.90
C PRO A 263 -9.47 0.53 -6.28
N PRO A 264 -10.24 -0.03 -5.34
CA PRO A 264 -10.03 -1.38 -4.82
C PRO A 264 -9.80 -2.41 -5.92
N GLU A 265 -8.85 -3.32 -5.68
CA GLU A 265 -8.46 -4.40 -6.61
C GLU A 265 -7.92 -3.92 -7.97
N GLY A 266 -7.64 -2.62 -8.14
CA GLY A 266 -7.36 -2.02 -9.44
C GLY A 266 -8.55 -2.11 -10.41
N GLY A 267 -9.77 -2.34 -9.92
CA GLY A 267 -10.96 -2.51 -10.74
C GLY A 267 -11.46 -1.17 -11.29
N TYR A 268 -11.68 -1.07 -12.60
CA TYR A 268 -12.20 0.14 -13.22
C TYR A 268 -13.04 -0.14 -14.47
N SER A 269 -13.80 0.86 -14.89
CA SER A 269 -14.52 0.92 -16.16
C SER A 269 -14.49 2.35 -16.68
N GLU A 270 -14.77 2.56 -17.96
CA GLU A 270 -14.87 3.91 -18.54
C GLU A 270 -15.91 4.76 -17.80
N ARG A 271 -17.06 4.15 -17.46
CA ARG A 271 -18.10 4.76 -16.64
C ARG A 271 -17.58 5.22 -15.28
N VAL A 272 -16.87 4.36 -14.55
CA VAL A 272 -16.33 4.71 -13.22
C VAL A 272 -15.30 5.83 -13.34
N LEU A 273 -14.36 5.76 -14.30
CA LEU A 273 -13.36 6.82 -14.51
C LEU A 273 -14.01 8.16 -14.82
N ALA A 274 -15.08 8.17 -15.63
CA ALA A 274 -15.84 9.37 -15.93
C ALA A 274 -16.53 9.96 -14.70
N TYR A 275 -17.12 9.12 -13.84
CA TYR A 275 -17.69 9.58 -12.57
C TYR A 275 -16.64 10.20 -11.67
N LEU A 276 -15.50 9.53 -11.47
CA LEU A 276 -14.41 10.04 -10.63
C LEU A 276 -13.88 11.37 -11.15
N THR A 277 -13.58 11.47 -12.45
CA THR A 277 -13.10 12.72 -13.07
C THR A 277 -14.14 13.84 -12.94
N ARG A 278 -15.43 13.54 -13.15
CA ARG A 278 -16.51 14.54 -13.06
C ARG A 278 -16.64 15.11 -11.64
N GLU A 279 -16.47 14.29 -10.61
CA GLU A 279 -16.49 14.74 -9.21
C GLU A 279 -15.14 15.28 -8.71
N GLY A 280 -14.16 15.48 -9.61
CA GLY A 280 -12.87 16.07 -9.31
C GLY A 280 -11.86 15.12 -8.66
N TYR A 281 -12.13 13.81 -8.64
CA TYR A 281 -11.17 12.80 -8.21
C TYR A 281 -10.19 12.45 -9.33
N ARG A 282 -8.91 12.40 -8.96
CA ARG A 282 -7.85 11.80 -9.78
C ARG A 282 -7.72 10.33 -9.40
N THR A 283 -7.83 9.47 -10.40
CA THR A 283 -7.70 8.02 -10.21
C THR A 283 -6.23 7.63 -10.24
N VAL A 284 -5.74 6.98 -9.18
CA VAL A 284 -4.33 6.60 -9.04
C VAL A 284 -4.19 5.09 -9.16
N PHE A 285 -3.53 4.65 -10.22
CA PHE A 285 -3.04 3.28 -10.39
C PHE A 285 -1.54 3.19 -10.04
N TRP A 286 -0.81 2.29 -10.71
CA TRP A 286 0.60 2.06 -10.47
C TRP A 286 1.31 1.64 -11.76
N SER A 287 2.59 1.97 -11.86
CA SER A 287 3.48 1.45 -12.90
C SER A 287 4.38 0.31 -12.39
N PHE A 288 4.40 0.09 -11.07
CA PHE A 288 5.04 -1.06 -10.43
C PHE A 288 4.20 -1.63 -9.29
N ALA A 289 4.05 -2.96 -9.26
CA ALA A 289 3.53 -3.70 -8.11
C ALA A 289 4.09 -5.13 -8.09
N TYR A 290 4.03 -5.76 -6.92
CA TYR A 290 4.29 -7.19 -6.77
C TYR A 290 3.45 -7.76 -5.62
N ARG A 291 3.40 -9.08 -5.50
CA ARG A 291 2.59 -9.78 -4.49
C ARG A 291 3.26 -9.72 -3.12
N ASP A 292 2.93 -8.70 -2.35
CA ASP A 292 3.43 -8.42 -1.00
C ASP A 292 2.33 -8.51 0.09
N TRP A 293 1.06 -8.60 -0.32
CA TRP A 293 -0.12 -8.57 0.57
C TRP A 293 -0.48 -9.90 1.27
N LEU A 294 0.15 -11.02 0.91
CA LEU A 294 -0.10 -12.33 1.56
C LEU A 294 0.75 -12.48 2.81
N THR A 295 0.17 -12.22 3.99
CA THR A 295 0.90 -12.19 5.27
C THR A 295 1.54 -13.52 5.66
N ASP A 296 1.05 -14.64 5.12
CA ASP A 296 1.55 -16.00 5.32
C ASP A 296 2.48 -16.52 4.20
N ASP A 297 2.62 -15.78 3.10
CA ASP A 297 3.47 -16.12 1.94
C ASP A 297 4.26 -14.88 1.49
N GLN A 298 5.11 -14.41 2.41
CA GLN A 298 5.91 -13.21 2.22
C GLN A 298 7.05 -13.43 1.21
N PRO A 299 7.24 -12.51 0.26
CA PRO A 299 8.27 -12.62 -0.77
C PRO A 299 9.68 -12.54 -0.17
N ASP A 300 10.66 -13.17 -0.82
CA ASP A 300 12.06 -13.04 -0.42
C ASP A 300 12.51 -11.57 -0.46
N PRO A 301 13.14 -11.03 0.61
CA PRO A 301 13.53 -9.62 0.68
C PRO A 301 14.52 -9.18 -0.41
N GLN A 302 15.49 -10.03 -0.76
CA GLN A 302 16.45 -9.67 -1.80
C GLN A 302 15.77 -9.63 -3.16
N ALA A 303 15.00 -10.67 -3.51
CA ALA A 303 14.26 -10.73 -4.77
C ALA A 303 13.22 -9.60 -4.89
N ALA A 304 12.54 -9.24 -3.81
CA ALA A 304 11.59 -8.13 -3.77
C ALA A 304 12.28 -6.80 -4.07
N ARG A 305 13.41 -6.51 -3.40
CA ARG A 305 14.21 -5.31 -3.65
C ARG A 305 14.73 -5.27 -5.08
N GLU A 306 15.34 -6.34 -5.58
CA GLU A 306 15.85 -6.43 -6.95
C GLU A 306 14.74 -6.19 -7.97
N LYS A 307 13.54 -6.71 -7.72
CA LYS A 307 12.38 -6.51 -8.59
C LYS A 307 11.94 -5.05 -8.65
N ILE A 308 11.85 -4.36 -7.50
CA ILE A 308 11.50 -2.93 -7.45
C ILE A 308 12.55 -2.12 -8.20
N ILE A 309 13.81 -2.33 -7.85
CA ILE A 309 14.94 -1.59 -8.39
C ILE A 309 15.10 -1.78 -9.90
N GLY A 310 14.98 -3.01 -10.38
CA GLY A 310 15.11 -3.35 -11.80
C GLY A 310 13.99 -2.79 -12.66
N GLN A 311 12.97 -2.19 -12.07
CA GLN A 311 11.78 -1.67 -12.74
C GLN A 311 11.54 -0.18 -12.49
N LEU A 312 12.49 0.49 -11.82
CA LEU A 312 12.46 1.93 -11.61
C LEU A 312 12.56 2.67 -12.93
N HIS A 313 11.73 3.70 -13.05
CA HIS A 313 11.74 4.63 -14.16
C HIS A 313 11.28 6.00 -13.67
N ASP A 314 11.55 7.04 -14.46
CA ASP A 314 11.14 8.37 -14.08
C ASP A 314 9.61 8.48 -14.01
N GLY A 315 9.13 8.98 -12.87
CA GLY A 315 7.72 9.05 -12.54
C GLY A 315 7.09 7.74 -12.09
N SER A 316 7.87 6.72 -11.66
CA SER A 316 7.29 5.46 -11.19
C SER A 316 6.31 5.67 -10.04
N VAL A 317 5.12 5.10 -10.15
CA VAL A 317 4.17 4.97 -9.03
C VAL A 317 4.27 3.54 -8.52
N ILE A 318 4.90 3.39 -7.35
CA ILE A 318 5.18 2.10 -6.70
C ILE A 318 4.04 1.80 -5.74
N LEU A 319 3.31 0.71 -5.97
CA LEU A 319 2.30 0.17 -5.06
C LEU A 319 2.91 -0.91 -4.17
N LEU A 320 2.86 -0.68 -2.85
CA LEU A 320 3.21 -1.63 -1.79
C LEU A 320 2.05 -1.77 -0.78
N HIS A 321 2.18 -2.67 0.19
CA HIS A 321 1.30 -2.77 1.35
C HIS A 321 2.09 -2.83 2.66
N ALA A 322 1.66 -2.12 3.72
CA ALA A 322 2.32 -2.23 5.02
C ALA A 322 2.08 -3.57 5.72
N VAL A 323 1.13 -4.39 5.26
CA VAL A 323 0.98 -5.75 5.83
C VAL A 323 2.17 -6.66 5.55
N SER A 324 3.07 -6.26 4.65
CA SER A 324 4.26 -7.03 4.29
C SER A 324 5.43 -6.79 5.25
N ALA A 325 5.84 -7.83 5.97
CA ALA A 325 7.10 -7.83 6.72
C ALA A 325 8.31 -7.66 5.79
N THR A 326 8.23 -8.17 4.56
CA THR A 326 9.26 -7.97 3.55
C THR A 326 9.43 -6.50 3.20
N ASN A 327 8.34 -5.75 2.99
CA ASN A 327 8.43 -4.30 2.73
C ASN A 327 9.08 -3.55 3.89
N VAL A 328 8.70 -3.86 5.14
CA VAL A 328 9.33 -3.28 6.34
C VAL A 328 10.85 -3.51 6.31
N GLN A 329 11.27 -4.74 6.04
CA GLN A 329 12.68 -5.12 6.04
C GLN A 329 13.50 -4.42 4.95
N ILE A 330 12.96 -4.29 3.73
CA ILE A 330 13.71 -3.76 2.60
C ILE A 330 13.71 -2.23 2.53
N LEU A 331 12.71 -1.56 3.13
CA LEU A 331 12.47 -0.13 2.94
C LEU A 331 13.70 0.75 3.22
N PRO A 332 14.49 0.56 4.29
CA PRO A 332 15.66 1.40 4.53
C PRO A 332 16.70 1.33 3.41
N GLY A 333 17.02 0.12 2.94
CA GLY A 333 18.00 -0.11 1.87
C GLY A 333 17.46 0.19 0.48
N LEU A 334 16.15 0.01 0.27
CA LEU A 334 15.45 0.36 -0.95
C LEU A 334 15.52 1.87 -1.20
N ILE A 335 15.25 2.68 -0.16
CA ILE A 335 15.34 4.14 -0.25
C ILE A 335 16.75 4.60 -0.62
N ASP A 336 17.77 4.04 0.02
CA ASP A 336 19.18 4.39 -0.24
C ASP A 336 19.56 4.07 -1.69
N GLU A 337 19.09 2.94 -2.21
CA GLU A 337 19.39 2.53 -3.58
C GLU A 337 18.61 3.34 -4.64
N ILE A 338 17.36 3.71 -4.36
CA ILE A 338 16.60 4.61 -5.25
C ILE A 338 17.35 5.94 -5.39
N ARG A 339 17.82 6.52 -4.27
CA ARG A 339 18.60 7.76 -4.27
C ARG A 339 19.95 7.63 -4.97
N SER A 340 20.67 6.52 -4.77
CA SER A 340 21.96 6.31 -5.44
C SER A 340 21.84 6.22 -6.97
N ARG A 341 20.64 5.91 -7.47
CA ARG A 341 20.28 5.92 -8.91
C ARG A 341 19.78 7.29 -9.40
N GLY A 342 19.88 8.32 -8.57
CA GLY A 342 19.58 9.71 -8.88
C GLY A 342 18.08 10.03 -8.91
N TYR A 343 17.24 9.24 -8.23
CA TYR A 343 15.83 9.55 -8.04
C TYR A 343 15.61 10.24 -6.70
N ASP A 344 14.71 11.21 -6.70
CA ASP A 344 14.09 11.73 -5.49
C ASP A 344 12.72 11.08 -5.26
N PHE A 345 12.17 11.30 -4.06
CA PHE A 345 10.80 10.94 -3.71
C PHE A 345 9.89 12.17 -3.80
N ALA A 346 8.66 11.95 -4.25
CA ALA A 346 7.61 12.96 -4.34
C ALA A 346 6.28 12.38 -3.87
N LEU A 347 5.38 13.25 -3.42
CA LEU A 347 3.98 12.94 -3.17
C LEU A 347 3.14 13.08 -4.44
N LEU A 348 2.01 12.38 -4.50
CA LEU A 348 1.13 12.39 -5.68
C LEU A 348 0.42 13.73 -5.90
N ASP A 349 0.25 14.54 -4.86
CA ASP A 349 -0.33 15.88 -4.92
C ASP A 349 0.67 16.95 -5.41
N GLU A 350 1.96 16.62 -5.55
CA GLU A 350 2.93 17.44 -6.28
C GLU A 350 2.73 17.37 -7.81
N ILE A 351 1.92 16.44 -8.30
CA ILE A 351 1.62 16.33 -9.73
C ILE A 351 0.64 17.45 -10.12
N PRO A 352 1.00 18.34 -11.06
CA PRO A 352 0.13 19.43 -11.51
C PRO A 352 -1.20 18.97 -12.11
#